data_AF-U1YHN8-F1
#
_entry.id   AF-U1YHN8-F1
#
_cell.length_a   1.000
_cell.length_b   1.000
_cell.length_c   1.000
_cell.angle_alpha   90.00
_cell.angle_beta   90.00
_cell.angle_gamma   90.00
#
_symmetry.space_group_name_H-M   'P 1'
#
loop_
_entity.id
_entity.type
_entity.pdbx_description
1 polymer ?
#
loop_
_entity_poly.entity_id
_entity_poly.type
_entity_poly.pdbx_seq_one_letter_code
_entity_poly.pdbx_strand_id
1 'polypeptide(L)' 'MTKLYCHRRAIDFHIKAVRSEQERKGINDQSQDKIVIFWGAITRNGIGLCVERPGWGEYAVLPTQYKNLLLD' A
#
# COMPACT_ATOMS: atom_id res chain seq x y z
N MET A 1 6.20 6.91 -4.76
CA MET A 1 5.00 6.80 -3.91
C MET A 1 4.13 5.74 -4.53
N THR A 2 3.53 4.85 -3.74
CA THR A 2 2.71 3.76 -4.29
C THR A 2 1.24 4.11 -4.12
N LYS A 3 0.54 4.30 -5.23
CA LYS A 3 -0.89 4.57 -5.25
C LYS A 3 -1.66 3.28 -4.99
N LEU A 4 -2.62 3.33 -4.08
CA LEU A 4 -3.53 2.23 -3.79
C LEU A 4 -4.88 2.45 -4.47
N TYR A 5 -5.59 1.35 -4.72
CA TYR A 5 -7.02 1.42 -5.00
C TYR A 5 -7.74 1.90 -3.74
N CYS A 6 -8.65 2.86 -3.87
CA CYS A 6 -9.41 3.41 -2.76
C CYS A 6 -10.86 3.67 -3.14
N HIS A 7 -11.74 3.71 -2.15
CA HIS A 7 -13.15 4.02 -2.35
C HIS A 7 -13.32 5.42 -2.96
N ARG A 8 -14.34 5.61 -3.81
CA ARG A 8 -14.67 6.86 -4.54
C ARG A 8 -14.82 8.13 -3.70
N ARG A 9 -14.89 8.02 -2.37
CA ARG A 9 -14.93 9.16 -1.44
C ARG A 9 -13.53 9.71 -1.12
N ALA A 10 -12.48 8.92 -1.33
CA ALA A 10 -11.11 9.38 -1.27
C ALA A 10 -10.66 9.78 -2.68
N ILE A 11 -10.01 10.93 -2.80
CA ILE A 11 -9.49 11.42 -4.09
C ILE A 11 -8.35 10.52 -4.57
N ASP A 12 -7.42 10.21 -3.66
CA ASP A 12 -6.41 9.19 -3.82
C ASP A 12 -5.98 8.64 -2.46
N PHE A 13 -5.27 7.51 -2.48
CA PHE A 13 -4.62 6.94 -1.32
C PHE A 13 -3.22 6.45 -1.69
N HIS A 14 -2.22 6.79 -0.89
CA HIS A 14 -0.83 6.41 -1.15
C HIS A 14 -0.12 5.77 0.05
N ILE A 15 0.83 4.88 -0.22
CA ILE A 15 1.87 4.48 0.73
C ILE A 15 3.17 5.21 0.36
N LYS A 16 3.67 6.04 1.28
CA LYS A 16 4.90 6.83 1.11
C LYS A 16 6.08 6.17 1.84
N ALA A 17 6.33 4.91 1.53
CA ALA A 17 7.45 4.14 2.08
C ALA A 17 8.79 4.49 1.41
N VAL A 18 9.91 4.15 2.05
CA VAL A 18 11.25 4.28 1.48
C VAL A 18 11.37 3.37 0.25
N ARG A 19 11.89 3.90 -0.86
CA ARG A 19 11.96 3.19 -2.16
C ARG A 19 12.65 1.83 -2.06
N SER A 20 13.82 1.78 -1.42
CA SER A 20 14.59 0.53 -1.25
C SER A 20 13.78 -0.55 -0.53
N GLU A 21 12.98 -0.18 0.46
CA GLU A 21 12.17 -1.12 1.24
C GLU A 21 10.96 -1.63 0.44
N GLN A 22 10.39 -0.79 -0.42
CA GLN A 22 9.30 -1.19 -1.32
C GLN A 22 9.79 -2.20 -2.35
N GLU A 23 10.94 -1.93 -2.99
CA GLU A 23 11.55 -2.82 -3.98
C GLU A 23 11.89 -4.17 -3.36
N ARG A 24 12.44 -4.18 -2.13
CA ARG A 24 12.71 -5.42 -1.36
C ARG A 24 11.46 -6.25 -1.05
N LYS A 25 10.30 -5.60 -0.92
CA LYS A 25 8.99 -6.25 -0.72
C LYS A 25 8.27 -6.58 -2.03
N GLY A 26 8.92 -6.35 -3.18
CA GLY A 26 8.37 -6.63 -4.50
C GLY A 26 7.26 -5.67 -4.94
N ILE A 27 7.23 -4.44 -4.40
CA ILE A 27 6.35 -3.37 -4.85
C ILE A 27 7.10 -2.52 -5.87
N ASN A 28 6.63 -2.55 -7.11
CA ASN A 28 7.22 -1.89 -8.29
C ASN A 28 6.12 -1.60 -9.34
N ASP A 29 6.50 -1.06 -10.49
CA ASP A 29 5.54 -0.68 -11.55
C ASP A 29 4.76 -1.88 -12.16
N GLN A 30 5.23 -3.11 -11.93
CA GLN A 30 4.56 -4.35 -12.34
C GLN A 30 3.67 -4.96 -11.24
N SER A 31 3.38 -4.20 -10.17
CA SER A 31 2.64 -4.69 -9.00
C SER A 31 1.12 -4.60 -9.12
N GLN A 32 0.60 -4.71 -10.34
CA GLN A 32 -0.85 -4.80 -10.58
C GLN A 32 -1.41 -6.06 -9.88
N ASP A 33 -2.64 -5.96 -9.36
CA ASP A 33 -3.38 -7.02 -8.65
C ASP A 33 -2.72 -7.61 -7.38
N LYS A 34 -1.73 -6.90 -6.81
CA LYS A 34 -1.17 -7.23 -5.50
C LYS A 34 -1.95 -6.53 -4.40
N ILE A 35 -2.24 -7.26 -3.33
CA ILE A 35 -2.84 -6.69 -2.11
C ILE A 35 -1.69 -6.28 -1.19
N VAL A 36 -1.72 -5.05 -0.70
CA VAL A 36 -0.81 -4.58 0.34
C VAL A 36 -1.57 -4.52 1.66
N ILE A 37 -1.05 -5.20 2.68
CA ILE A 37 -1.50 -5.05 4.05
C ILE A 37 -0.61 -4.03 4.72
N PHE A 38 -1.20 -3.09 5.45
CA PHE A 38 -0.45 -2.10 6.22
C PHE A 38 -1.19 -1.69 7.48
N TRP A 39 -0.45 -1.14 8.44
CA TRP A 39 -0.99 -0.43 9.58
C TRP A 39 -0.19 0.86 9.79
N GLY A 40 -0.85 1.90 10.30
CA GLY A 40 -0.22 3.20 10.51
C GLY A 40 -1.24 4.34 10.57
N ALA A 41 -0.77 5.53 10.95
CA ALA A 41 -1.62 6.72 10.97
C ALA A 41 -1.98 7.14 9.54
N ILE A 42 -3.27 7.33 9.28
CA ILE A 42 -3.75 7.92 8.03
C ILE A 42 -3.61 9.44 8.13
N THR A 43 -2.84 10.03 7.23
CA THR A 43 -2.58 11.47 7.15
C THR A 43 -3.01 12.03 5.80
N ARG A 44 -3.05 13.36 5.67
CA ARG A 44 -3.32 14.03 4.40
C ARG A 44 -2.03 14.20 3.58
N ASN A 45 -2.12 13.96 2.29
CA ASN A 45 -1.07 14.26 1.30
C ASN A 45 -1.68 15.09 0.17
N GLY A 46 -1.49 16.42 0.24
CA GLY A 46 -2.24 17.35 -0.61
C GLY A 46 -3.74 17.25 -0.35
N ILE A 47 -4.52 16.89 -1.37
CA ILE A 47 -5.98 16.69 -1.26
C ILE A 47 -6.37 15.24 -0.97
N GLY A 48 -5.42 14.30 -1.05
CA GLY A 48 -5.64 12.86 -0.82
C GLY A 48 -5.18 12.38 0.55
N LEU A 49 -5.15 11.06 0.70
CA LEU A 49 -4.78 10.36 1.94
C LEU A 49 -3.49 9.56 1.76
N CYS A 50 -2.75 9.33 2.84
CA CYS A 50 -1.62 8.41 2.81
C CYS A 50 -1.27 7.84 4.18
N VAL A 51 -0.37 6.85 4.16
CA VAL A 51 0.48 6.51 5.30
C VAL A 51 1.90 6.97 5.01
N GLU A 52 2.47 7.76 5.91
CA GLU A 52 3.82 8.34 5.73
C GLU A 52 4.90 7.49 6.37
N ARG A 53 5.95 7.20 5.59
CA ARG A 53 7.17 6.50 6.02
C ARG A 53 6.91 5.26 6.90
N PRO A 54 6.02 4.33 6.50
CA PRO A 54 5.84 3.12 7.29
C PRO A 54 7.15 2.35 7.40
N GLY A 55 7.42 1.84 8.59
CA GLY A 55 8.56 0.99 8.91
C GLY A 55 8.48 -0.38 8.24
N TRP A 56 9.57 -1.15 8.33
CA TRP A 56 9.68 -2.45 7.68
C TRP A 56 8.56 -3.45 8.06
N GLY A 57 8.11 -3.44 9.32
CA GLY A 57 7.04 -4.32 9.80
C GLY A 57 5.62 -3.77 9.64
N GLU A 58 5.49 -2.55 9.11
CA GLU A 58 4.20 -1.83 9.07
C GLU A 58 3.45 -2.01 7.75
N TYR A 59 4.08 -2.62 6.75
CA TYR A 59 3.43 -2.98 5.50
C TYR A 59 4.09 -4.19 4.82
N ALA A 60 3.31 -4.95 4.06
CA ALA A 60 3.76 -6.09 3.27
C ALA A 60 2.83 -6.36 2.08
N VAL A 61 3.37 -6.98 1.04
CA VAL A 61 2.55 -7.59 0.00
C VAL A 61 1.98 -8.90 0.54
N LEU A 62 0.66 -9.08 0.42
CA LEU A 62 0.01 -10.33 0.79
C LEU A 62 0.48 -11.45 -0.14
N PRO A 63 0.98 -12.58 0.41
CA PRO A 63 1.28 -13.76 -0.39
C PRO A 63 0.05 -14.30 -1.12
N THR A 64 0.24 -14.74 -2.37
CA THR A 64 -0.87 -15.16 -3.25
C THR A 64 -1.75 -16.26 -2.64
N GLN A 65 -1.18 -17.19 -1.88
CA GLN A 65 -1.90 -18.27 -1.22
C GLN A 65 -2.98 -17.81 -0.23
N TYR A 66 -2.93 -16.55 0.24
CA TYR A 66 -3.89 -15.98 1.18
C TYR A 66 -4.90 -15.04 0.52
N LYS A 67 -4.81 -14.79 -0.80
CA LYS A 67 -5.75 -13.88 -1.49
C LYS A 67 -7.20 -14.32 -1.34
N ASN A 68 -7.46 -15.63 -1.39
CA ASN A 68 -8.81 -16.22 -1.25
C ASN A 68 -9.44 -16.01 0.13
N LEU A 69 -8.68 -15.55 1.14
CA LEU A 69 -9.23 -15.20 2.44
C LEU A 69 -9.83 -13.78 2.46
N LEU A 70 -9.53 -12.97 1.45
CA LEU A 70 -9.92 -11.55 1.37
C LEU A 70 -10.75 -11.23 0.13
N LEU A 71 -10.58 -12.00 -0.94
CA LEU A 71 -11.26 -11.85 -2.21
C LEU A 71 -12.10 -13.11 -2.42
N ASP A 72 -13.42 -12.98 -2.28
CA ASP A 72 -14.41 -14.00 -2.66
C ASP A 72 -14.56 -14.07 -4.18
#